data_AF-A0AB35C1I1-F1
#
_entry.id   AF-A0AB35C1I1-F1
#
_cell.length_a   1.000
_cell.length_b   1.000
_cell.length_c   1.000
_cell.angle_alpha   90.00
_cell.angle_beta   90.00
_cell.angle_gamma   90.00
#
_symmetry.space_group_name_H-M   'P 1'
#
loop_
_entity.id
_entity.type
_entity.pdbx_description
1 polymer ?
#
loop_
_entity_poly.entity_id
_entity_poly.type
_entity_poly.pdbx_seq_one_letter_code
_entity_poly.pdbx_strand_id
1 'polypeptide(L)'
;MKELSEKIFWTRLARIEAERRLLANLFHAELILVWYALISVGVSIYSLAHENEISQTYWVIFSVLTLACSLYVNTQSYKERAMRIKICYEKLDVLYHRAKTAEDNSSTTSYHMEQLHKKYTRILDICENHLPKDYHRAKMYQWSDKKAVTCLPFRTWKIYTLNVIGRSIIFLFLYTFPLIILMINYNNCV
;
A
#
# COMPACT_ATOMS: atom_id res chain seq x y z
N MET A 1 -23.37 -21.61 13.34
CA MET A 1 -22.96 -20.82 12.15
C MET A 1 -22.34 -19.52 12.67
N LYS A 2 -21.02 -19.36 12.59
CA LYS A 2 -20.30 -18.14 13.01
C LYS A 2 -20.00 -17.24 11.80
N GLU A 3 -21.01 -16.99 10.98
CA GLU A 3 -20.78 -16.37 9.67
C GLU A 3 -20.44 -14.88 9.76
N LEU A 4 -21.00 -14.17 10.74
CA LEU A 4 -20.84 -12.72 10.82
C LEU A 4 -19.50 -12.38 11.48
N SER A 5 -19.15 -13.04 12.59
CA SER A 5 -17.87 -12.80 13.26
C SER A 5 -16.68 -13.15 12.35
N GLU A 6 -16.76 -14.23 11.58
CA GLU A 6 -15.73 -14.59 10.61
C GLU A 6 -15.62 -13.58 9.46
N LYS A 7 -16.74 -13.12 8.89
CA LYS A 7 -16.74 -12.07 7.86
C LYS A 7 -16.08 -10.79 8.39
N ILE A 8 -16.44 -10.34 9.59
CA ILE A 8 -15.86 -9.15 10.21
C ILE A 8 -14.36 -9.34 10.44
N PHE A 9 -13.94 -10.50 10.95
CA PHE A 9 -12.54 -10.84 11.19
C PHE A 9 -11.70 -10.72 9.91
N TRP A 10 -12.16 -11.33 8.82
CA TRP A 10 -11.46 -11.31 7.54
C TRP A 10 -11.41 -9.91 6.92
N THR A 11 -12.51 -9.16 6.97
CA THR A 11 -12.54 -7.78 6.47
C THR A 11 -11.61 -6.88 7.28
N ARG A 12 -11.56 -7.06 8.61
CA ARG A 12 -10.64 -6.34 9.49
C ARG A 12 -9.19 -6.57 9.09
N LEU A 13 -8.79 -7.83 8.92
CA LEU A 13 -7.42 -8.17 8.52
C LEU A 13 -7.06 -7.61 7.13
N ALA A 14 -7.98 -7.68 6.16
CA ALA A 14 -7.75 -7.12 4.83
C ALA A 14 -7.56 -5.59 4.87
N ARG A 15 -8.28 -4.88 5.75
CA ARG A 15 -8.14 -3.45 5.96
C ARG A 15 -6.81 -3.06 6.63
N ILE A 16 -6.33 -3.86 7.58
CA ILE A 16 -4.98 -3.67 8.16
C ILE A 16 -3.91 -3.74 7.07
N GLU A 17 -4.01 -4.72 6.16
CA GLU A 17 -3.06 -4.84 5.04
C GLU A 17 -3.21 -3.72 4.00
N ALA A 18 -4.42 -3.20 3.78
CA ALA A 18 -4.64 -2.03 2.94
C ALA A 18 -3.97 -0.76 3.52
N GLU A 19 -4.09 -0.53 4.83
CA GLU A 19 -3.38 0.56 5.52
C GLU A 19 -1.87 0.44 5.34
N ARG A 20 -1.30 -0.74 5.67
CA ARG A 20 0.13 -1.02 5.53
C ARG A 20 0.62 -0.77 4.10
N ARG A 21 -0.19 -1.12 3.09
CA ARG A 21 0.13 -0.84 1.69
C ARG A 21 0.17 0.66 1.39
N LEU A 22 -0.84 1.43 1.83
CA LEU A 22 -0.88 2.88 1.61
C LEU A 22 0.34 3.57 2.23
N LEU A 23 0.69 3.21 3.47
CA LEU A 23 1.86 3.76 4.15
C LEU A 23 3.17 3.38 3.45
N ALA A 24 3.32 2.13 3.02
CA ALA A 24 4.49 1.70 2.27
C ALA A 24 4.60 2.42 0.91
N ASN A 25 3.49 2.65 0.21
CA ASN A 25 3.49 3.38 -1.05
C ASN A 25 3.90 4.84 -0.85
N LEU A 26 3.41 5.49 0.21
CA LEU A 26 3.81 6.84 0.57
C LEU A 26 5.31 6.92 0.85
N PHE A 27 5.83 6.03 1.69
CA PHE A 27 7.25 5.97 2.01
C PHE A 27 8.12 5.82 0.76
N HIS A 28 7.77 4.88 -0.14
CA HIS A 28 8.53 4.70 -1.38
C HIS A 28 8.40 5.89 -2.33
N ALA A 29 7.24 6.53 -2.42
CA ALA A 29 7.06 7.71 -3.26
C ALA A 29 7.92 8.88 -2.76
N GLU A 30 7.89 9.17 -1.46
CA GLU A 30 8.72 10.21 -0.83
C GLU A 30 10.21 9.90 -1.01
N LEU A 31 10.64 8.65 -0.78
CA LEU A 31 12.02 8.23 -0.93
C LEU A 31 12.53 8.33 -2.39
N ILE A 32 11.71 7.91 -3.37
CA ILE A 32 12.06 8.04 -4.80
C ILE A 32 12.18 9.50 -5.21
N LEU A 33 11.29 10.39 -4.73
CA LEU A 33 11.38 11.81 -5.02
C LEU A 33 12.68 12.42 -4.49
N VAL A 34 13.05 12.10 -3.25
CA VAL A 34 14.33 12.54 -2.66
C VAL A 34 15.51 11.98 -3.45
N TRP A 35 15.46 10.70 -3.82
CA TRP A 35 16.50 10.04 -4.63
C TRP A 35 16.72 10.75 -5.98
N TYR A 36 15.62 11.08 -6.67
CA TYR A 36 15.67 11.74 -7.97
C TYR A 36 16.15 13.19 -7.84
N ALA A 37 15.75 13.90 -6.78
CA ALA A 37 16.23 15.24 -6.49
C ALA A 37 17.75 15.27 -6.22
N LEU A 38 18.27 14.32 -5.44
CA LEU A 38 19.71 14.22 -5.15
C LEU A 38 20.53 13.96 -6.42
N ILE A 39 20.06 13.06 -7.29
CA ILE A 39 20.73 12.81 -8.57
C ILE A 39 20.69 14.05 -9.45
N SER A 40 19.53 14.72 -9.56
CA SER A 40 19.41 15.95 -10.36
C SER A 40 20.43 17.01 -9.92
N VAL A 41 20.56 17.25 -8.61
CA VAL A 41 21.53 18.23 -8.08
C VAL A 41 22.97 17.80 -8.36
N GLY A 42 23.30 16.53 -8.13
CA GLY A 42 24.64 16.00 -8.41
C GLY A 42 25.05 16.17 -9.87
N VAL A 43 24.13 15.93 -10.81
CA VAL A 43 24.41 16.11 -12.23
C VAL A 43 24.49 17.58 -12.63
N SER A 44 23.66 18.45 -12.05
CA SER A 44 23.76 19.90 -12.28
C SER A 44 25.14 20.43 -11.87
N ILE A 45 25.72 19.95 -10.77
CA ILE A 45 27.09 20.31 -10.34
C ILE A 45 28.13 19.76 -11.33
N TYR A 46 28.01 18.49 -11.73
CA TYR A 46 28.93 17.89 -12.70
C TYR A 46 28.91 18.60 -14.07
N SER A 47 27.72 19.00 -14.52
CA SER A 47 27.51 19.70 -15.79
C SER A 47 27.96 21.16 -15.77
N LEU A 48 28.27 21.73 -14.60
CA LEU A 48 28.92 23.04 -14.50
C LEU A 48 30.43 22.92 -14.73
N ALA A 49 31.03 21.78 -14.37
CA ALA A 49 32.45 21.53 -14.56
C ALA A 49 32.80 21.10 -16.00
N HIS A 50 31.83 20.56 -16.75
CA HIS A 50 31.98 20.16 -18.16
C HIS A 50 30.94 20.91 -19.00
N GLU A 51 31.37 21.82 -19.87
CA GLU A 51 30.52 22.71 -20.69
C GLU A 51 29.70 21.95 -21.75
N ASN A 52 28.65 21.25 -21.32
CA ASN A 52 27.69 20.55 -22.19
C ASN A 52 26.30 21.20 -22.09
N GLU A 53 26.04 22.23 -22.90
CA GLU A 53 24.79 23.02 -22.87
C GLU A 53 23.51 22.17 -23.10
N ILE A 54 23.58 21.18 -23.98
CA ILE A 54 22.43 20.29 -24.28
C ILE A 54 22.04 19.49 -23.02
N SER A 55 23.02 19.05 -22.23
CA SER A 55 22.79 18.32 -20.97
C SER A 55 22.05 19.20 -19.96
N GLN A 56 22.47 20.46 -19.81
CA GLN A 56 21.94 21.38 -18.79
C GLN A 56 20.42 21.60 -18.94
N THR A 57 19.93 21.78 -20.18
CA THR A 57 18.51 22.05 -20.44
C THR A 57 17.62 20.87 -20.01
N TYR A 58 18.02 19.63 -20.32
CA TYR A 58 17.26 18.44 -19.93
C TYR A 58 17.18 18.25 -18.42
N TRP A 59 18.27 18.57 -17.69
CA TRP A 59 18.28 18.47 -16.23
C TRP A 59 17.40 19.52 -15.55
N VAL A 60 17.32 20.73 -16.11
CA VAL A 60 16.37 21.74 -15.63
C VAL A 60 14.93 21.25 -15.80
N ILE A 61 14.58 20.72 -16.98
CA ILE A 61 13.24 20.14 -17.22
C ILE A 61 12.95 19.01 -16.22
N PHE A 62 13.92 18.12 -16.00
CA PHE A 62 13.80 17.01 -15.05
C PHE A 62 13.55 17.48 -13.61
N SER A 63 14.22 18.54 -13.17
CA SER A 63 14.02 19.10 -11.83
C SER A 63 12.60 19.68 -11.65
N VAL A 64 12.08 20.38 -12.67
CA VAL A 64 10.70 20.90 -12.68
C VAL A 64 9.68 19.76 -12.66
N LEU A 65 9.89 18.70 -13.45
CA LEU A 65 9.04 17.52 -13.43
C LEU A 65 9.06 16.80 -12.07
N THR A 66 10.24 16.68 -11.46
CA THR A 66 10.39 16.08 -10.12
C THR A 66 9.64 16.89 -9.07
N LEU A 67 9.71 18.23 -9.15
CA LEU A 67 8.96 19.12 -8.29
C LEU A 67 7.43 18.94 -8.49
N ALA A 68 6.94 18.93 -9.73
CA ALA A 68 5.53 18.71 -10.02
C ALA A 68 5.03 17.35 -9.49
N CYS A 69 5.82 16.29 -9.67
CA CYS A 69 5.54 14.97 -9.10
C CYS A 69 5.48 15.01 -7.56
N SER A 70 6.35 15.78 -6.91
CA SER A 70 6.33 15.92 -5.44
C SER A 70 5.05 16.57 -4.93
N LEU A 71 4.56 17.60 -5.63
CA LEU A 71 3.30 18.25 -5.31
C LEU A 71 2.14 17.27 -5.51
N TYR A 72 2.13 16.54 -6.63
CA TYR A 72 1.10 15.54 -6.92
C TYR A 72 1.05 14.44 -5.85
N VAL A 73 2.20 13.89 -5.43
CA VAL A 73 2.25 12.86 -4.36
C VAL A 73 1.67 13.40 -3.06
N ASN A 74 1.94 14.67 -2.72
CA ASN A 74 1.37 15.30 -1.52
C ASN A 74 -0.17 15.44 -1.61
N THR A 75 -0.74 15.71 -2.80
CA THR A 75 -2.21 15.83 -2.96
C THR A 75 -2.97 14.51 -2.82
N GLN A 76 -2.31 13.36 -2.90
CA GLN A 76 -2.98 12.05 -2.83
C GLN A 76 -3.45 11.64 -1.43
N SER A 77 -3.13 12.44 -0.39
CA SER A 77 -3.58 12.26 1.00
C SER A 77 -3.44 10.83 1.53
N TYR A 78 -2.34 10.14 1.19
CA TYR A 78 -2.11 8.75 1.61
C TYR A 78 -2.19 8.56 3.13
N LYS A 79 -1.68 9.53 3.91
CA LYS A 79 -1.73 9.53 5.38
C LYS A 79 -3.16 9.57 5.90
N GLU A 80 -3.99 10.48 5.36
CA GLU A 80 -5.39 10.62 5.78
C GLU A 80 -6.23 9.39 5.41
N ARG A 81 -5.99 8.84 4.22
CA ARG A 81 -6.65 7.60 3.77
C ARG A 81 -6.29 6.43 4.66
N ALA A 82 -5.01 6.26 4.99
CA ALA A 82 -4.54 5.25 5.94
C ALA A 82 -5.19 5.44 7.32
N MET A 83 -5.27 6.68 7.82
CA MET A 83 -5.92 6.99 9.09
C MET A 83 -7.42 6.64 9.10
N ARG A 84 -8.15 6.91 8.01
CA ARG A 84 -9.56 6.50 7.89
C ARG A 84 -9.72 4.99 7.92
N ILE A 85 -8.85 4.25 7.22
CA ILE A 85 -8.85 2.78 7.25
C ILE A 85 -8.54 2.27 8.66
N LYS A 86 -7.61 2.91 9.38
CA LYS A 86 -7.26 2.60 10.76
C LYS A 86 -8.44 2.67 11.71
N ILE A 87 -9.08 3.84 11.76
CA ILE A 87 -10.29 4.06 12.55
C ILE A 87 -11.35 3.01 12.21
N CYS A 88 -11.42 2.62 10.94
CA CYS A 88 -12.39 1.68 10.45
C CYS A 88 -12.15 0.26 10.97
N TYR A 89 -10.93 -0.28 10.88
CA TYR A 89 -10.67 -1.62 11.41
C TYR A 89 -10.69 -1.67 12.93
N GLU A 90 -10.39 -0.57 13.64
CA GLU A 90 -10.55 -0.47 15.09
C GLU A 90 -12.02 -0.60 15.49
N LYS A 91 -12.92 0.06 14.75
CA LYS A 91 -14.38 -0.11 14.94
C LYS A 91 -14.84 -1.53 14.60
N LEU A 92 -14.27 -2.16 13.57
CA LEU A 92 -14.55 -3.55 13.23
C LEU A 92 -14.07 -4.52 14.32
N ASP A 93 -12.97 -4.22 15.02
CA ASP A 93 -12.46 -5.04 16.11
C ASP A 93 -13.44 -5.08 17.30
N VAL A 94 -13.94 -3.90 17.70
CA VAL A 94 -14.99 -3.81 18.73
C VAL A 94 -16.26 -4.55 18.31
N LEU A 95 -16.65 -4.42 17.02
CA LEU A 95 -17.81 -5.13 16.50
C LEU A 95 -17.59 -6.65 16.44
N TYR A 96 -16.39 -7.11 16.11
CA TYR A 96 -16.02 -8.52 16.07
C TYR A 96 -16.23 -9.19 17.42
N HIS A 97 -15.74 -8.57 18.50
CA HIS A 97 -15.92 -9.11 19.84
C HIS A 97 -17.40 -9.20 20.23
N ARG A 98 -18.20 -8.17 19.91
CA ARG A 98 -19.66 -8.18 20.14
C ARG A 98 -20.37 -9.26 19.34
N ALA A 99 -20.02 -9.42 18.05
CA ALA A 99 -20.60 -10.44 17.19
C ALA A 99 -20.23 -11.85 17.69
N LYS A 100 -18.98 -12.06 18.10
CA LYS A 100 -18.52 -13.34 18.66
C LYS A 100 -19.28 -13.72 19.93
N THR A 101 -19.40 -12.79 20.88
CA THR A 101 -20.19 -13.04 22.12
C THR A 101 -21.66 -13.32 21.80
N ALA A 102 -22.24 -12.61 20.85
CA ALA A 102 -23.63 -12.80 20.46
C ALA A 102 -23.87 -14.13 19.72
N GLU A 103 -22.90 -14.61 18.93
CA GLU A 103 -22.94 -15.94 18.29
C GLU A 103 -22.70 -17.09 19.27
N ASP A 104 -21.89 -16.88 20.31
CA ASP A 104 -21.64 -17.88 21.36
C ASP A 104 -22.84 -18.01 22.34
N ASN A 105 -23.66 -16.97 22.47
CA ASN A 105 -24.88 -16.98 23.27
C ASN A 105 -26.08 -17.51 22.46
N SER A 106 -26.61 -18.67 22.83
CA SER A 106 -27.72 -19.37 22.14
C SER A 106 -29.08 -18.66 22.25
N SER A 107 -29.19 -17.65 23.13
CA SER A 107 -30.40 -16.86 23.38
C SER A 107 -30.49 -15.59 22.53
N THR A 108 -29.55 -15.36 21.62
CA THR A 108 -29.51 -14.12 20.85
C THR A 108 -30.65 -14.04 19.83
N THR A 109 -31.49 -13.01 19.98
CA THR A 109 -32.62 -12.75 19.09
C THR A 109 -32.16 -12.33 17.69
N SER A 110 -32.91 -12.72 16.66
CA SER A 110 -32.72 -12.29 15.26
C SER A 110 -32.58 -10.77 15.11
N TYR A 111 -33.33 -10.00 15.89
CA TYR A 111 -33.24 -8.54 15.94
C TYR A 111 -31.84 -8.03 16.34
N HIS A 112 -31.18 -8.69 17.30
CA HIS A 112 -29.85 -8.29 17.75
C HIS A 112 -28.79 -8.54 16.65
N MET A 113 -28.93 -9.65 15.91
CA MET A 113 -28.09 -9.97 14.76
C MET A 113 -28.28 -8.96 13.62
N GLU A 114 -29.52 -8.57 13.32
CA GLU A 114 -29.81 -7.53 12.33
C GLU A 114 -29.16 -6.19 12.69
N GLN A 115 -29.18 -5.81 13.97
CA GLN A 115 -28.52 -4.60 14.45
C GLN A 115 -27.00 -4.65 14.29
N LEU A 116 -26.38 -5.80 14.53
CA LEU A 116 -24.95 -6.00 14.29
C LEU A 116 -24.61 -5.91 12.79
N HIS A 117 -25.46 -6.47 11.92
CA HIS A 117 -25.32 -6.32 10.46
C HIS A 117 -25.43 -4.86 10.01
N LYS A 118 -26.43 -4.11 10.50
CA LYS A 118 -26.56 -2.67 10.17
C LYS A 118 -25.34 -1.87 10.61
N LYS A 119 -24.80 -2.16 11.81
CA LYS A 119 -23.57 -1.55 12.31
C LYS A 119 -22.36 -1.93 11.44
N TYR A 120 -22.26 -3.18 11.02
CA TYR A 120 -21.20 -3.63 10.13
C TYR A 120 -21.21 -2.85 8.81
N THR A 121 -22.35 -2.79 8.11
CA THR A 121 -22.49 -2.03 6.86
C THR A 121 -22.13 -0.56 7.05
N ARG A 122 -22.63 0.07 8.12
CA ARG A 122 -22.31 1.47 8.43
C ARG A 122 -20.81 1.69 8.66
N ILE A 123 -20.11 0.74 9.27
CA ILE A 123 -18.65 0.81 9.42
C ILE A 123 -17.96 0.62 8.07
N LEU A 124 -18.48 -0.24 7.20
CA LEU A 124 -17.89 -0.43 5.87
C LEU A 124 -17.86 0.87 5.07
N ASP A 125 -18.89 1.71 5.18
CA ASP A 125 -19.02 2.98 4.45
C ASP A 125 -18.05 4.08 4.91
N ILE A 126 -17.35 3.91 6.04
CA ILE A 126 -16.46 4.94 6.61
C ILE A 126 -15.17 5.11 5.80
N CYS A 127 -14.69 4.05 5.16
CA CYS A 127 -13.39 4.07 4.48
C CYS A 127 -13.44 3.41 3.11
N GLU A 128 -12.41 3.68 2.31
CA GLU A 128 -12.24 3.01 1.03
C GLU A 128 -12.17 1.48 1.17
N ASN A 129 -12.57 0.79 0.11
CA ASN A 129 -12.51 -0.66 0.06
C ASN A 129 -11.07 -1.16 -0.10
N HIS A 130 -10.77 -2.28 0.56
CA HIS A 130 -9.52 -2.99 0.33
C HIS A 130 -9.50 -3.59 -1.08
N LEU A 131 -8.30 -3.80 -1.63
CA LEU A 131 -8.15 -4.54 -2.88
C LEU A 131 -8.10 -6.05 -2.62
N PRO A 132 -8.35 -6.88 -3.64
CA PRO A 132 -8.20 -8.33 -3.54
C PRO A 132 -6.81 -8.76 -3.08
N LYS A 133 -5.75 -8.04 -3.49
CA LYS A 133 -4.37 -8.30 -3.07
C LYS A 133 -4.15 -8.16 -1.56
N ASP A 134 -4.88 -7.25 -0.90
CA ASP A 134 -4.75 -7.03 0.55
C ASP A 134 -5.36 -8.22 1.31
N TYR A 135 -6.49 -8.74 0.81
CA TYR A 135 -7.12 -9.94 1.35
C TYR A 135 -6.24 -11.19 1.18
N HIS A 136 -5.65 -11.39 0.00
CA HIS A 136 -4.71 -12.50 -0.22
C HIS A 136 -3.48 -12.38 0.69
N ARG A 137 -2.96 -11.17 0.89
CA ARG A 137 -1.84 -10.91 1.80
C ARG A 137 -2.21 -11.18 3.26
N ALA A 138 -3.40 -10.77 3.69
CA ALA A 138 -3.91 -11.10 5.03
C ALA A 138 -3.98 -12.62 5.26
N LYS A 139 -4.48 -13.39 4.28
CA LYS A 139 -4.48 -14.86 4.33
C LYS A 139 -3.08 -15.45 4.42
N MET A 140 -2.12 -14.92 3.67
CA MET A 140 -0.72 -15.37 3.75
C MET A 140 -0.15 -15.17 5.14
N TYR A 141 -0.37 -14.00 5.75
CA TYR A 141 0.12 -13.74 7.09
C TYR A 141 -0.50 -14.69 8.12
N GLN A 142 -1.82 -14.93 8.04
CA GLN A 142 -2.48 -15.87 8.95
C GLN A 142 -2.01 -17.32 8.78
N TRP A 143 -1.67 -17.72 7.56
CA TRP A 143 -1.10 -19.04 7.27
C TRP A 143 0.35 -19.17 7.77
N SER A 144 1.17 -18.14 7.52
CA SER A 144 2.56 -18.09 7.98
C SER A 144 2.65 -18.15 9.50
N ASP A 145 1.77 -17.43 10.21
CA ASP A 145 1.71 -17.41 11.67
C ASP A 145 0.99 -18.63 12.27
N LYS A 146 0.45 -19.54 11.45
CA LYS A 146 -0.37 -20.70 11.86
C LYS A 146 -1.54 -20.34 12.79
N LYS A 147 -2.11 -19.13 12.64
CA LYS A 147 -3.16 -18.61 13.53
C LYS A 147 -4.55 -19.03 13.08
N ALA A 148 -4.98 -18.53 11.92
CA ALA A 148 -6.35 -18.69 11.42
C ALA A 148 -6.45 -19.53 10.14
N VAL A 149 -5.33 -19.88 9.50
CA VAL A 149 -5.30 -20.66 8.26
C VAL A 149 -4.27 -21.78 8.39
N THR A 150 -4.72 -23.03 8.28
CA THR A 150 -3.86 -24.21 8.36
C THR A 150 -3.33 -24.63 6.99
N CYS A 151 -4.17 -24.59 5.97
CA CYS A 151 -3.81 -24.89 4.59
C CYS A 151 -4.22 -23.73 3.67
N LEU A 152 -3.35 -23.40 2.73
CA LEU A 152 -3.55 -22.26 1.85
C LEU A 152 -3.63 -22.73 0.39
N PRO A 153 -4.69 -22.35 -0.36
CA PRO A 153 -4.85 -22.82 -1.74
C PRO A 153 -3.70 -22.33 -2.64
N PHE A 154 -3.19 -23.20 -3.50
CA PHE A 154 -2.11 -22.88 -4.44
C PHE A 154 -2.38 -21.61 -5.27
N ARG A 155 -3.64 -21.39 -5.69
CA ARG A 155 -4.06 -20.19 -6.42
C ARG A 155 -3.82 -18.90 -5.62
N THR A 156 -4.12 -18.91 -4.31
CA THR A 156 -3.93 -17.74 -3.44
C THR A 156 -2.44 -17.44 -3.27
N TRP A 157 -1.62 -18.49 -3.11
CA TRP A 157 -0.15 -18.37 -3.07
C TRP A 157 0.41 -17.80 -4.36
N LYS A 158 0.02 -18.34 -5.51
CA LYS A 158 0.44 -17.84 -6.83
C LYS A 158 0.07 -16.36 -7.04
N ILE A 159 -1.16 -15.96 -6.70
CA ILE A 159 -1.59 -14.55 -6.86
C ILE A 159 -0.77 -13.64 -5.94
N TYR A 160 -0.54 -14.04 -4.69
CA TYR A 160 0.27 -13.27 -3.77
C TYR A 160 1.71 -13.10 -4.28
N THR A 161 2.36 -14.21 -4.67
CA THR A 161 3.76 -14.18 -5.13
C THR A 161 3.92 -13.33 -6.38
N LEU A 162 3.03 -13.44 -7.36
CA LEU A 162 3.04 -12.60 -8.56
C LEU A 162 2.91 -11.11 -8.23
N ASN A 163 2.02 -10.74 -7.31
CA ASN A 163 1.87 -9.34 -6.90
C ASN A 163 3.11 -8.80 -6.17
N VAL A 164 3.75 -9.63 -5.33
CA VAL A 164 4.99 -9.24 -4.64
C VAL A 164 6.13 -9.07 -5.63
N ILE A 165 6.35 -10.04 -6.52
CA ILE A 165 7.40 -10.00 -7.54
C ILE A 165 7.20 -8.80 -8.47
N GLY A 166 5.99 -8.60 -8.99
CA GLY A 166 5.69 -7.47 -9.87
C GLY A 166 5.94 -6.12 -9.19
N ARG A 167 5.55 -5.97 -7.91
CA ARG A 167 5.84 -4.77 -7.14
C ARG A 167 7.34 -4.55 -6.93
N SER A 168 8.08 -5.61 -6.60
CA SER A 168 9.54 -5.53 -6.43
C SER A 168 10.25 -5.15 -7.73
N ILE A 169 9.82 -5.68 -8.88
CA ILE A 169 10.36 -5.32 -10.20
C ILE A 169 10.12 -3.83 -10.51
N ILE A 170 8.90 -3.33 -10.27
CA ILE A 170 8.58 -1.92 -10.52
C ILE A 170 9.45 -1.00 -9.66
N PHE A 171 9.60 -1.30 -8.36
CA PHE A 171 10.45 -0.48 -7.51
C PHE A 171 11.93 -0.61 -7.89
N LEU A 172 12.43 -1.81 -8.15
CA LEU A 172 13.80 -2.01 -8.62
C LEU A 172 14.09 -1.14 -9.84
N PHE A 173 13.20 -1.18 -10.84
CA PHE A 173 13.29 -0.34 -12.02
C PHE A 173 13.31 1.16 -11.66
N LEU A 174 12.37 1.64 -10.84
CA LEU A 174 12.31 3.05 -10.46
C LEU A 174 13.56 3.54 -9.71
N TYR A 175 14.15 2.71 -8.84
CA TYR A 175 15.37 3.09 -8.12
C TYR A 175 16.62 3.08 -9.00
N THR A 176 16.74 2.13 -9.93
CA THR A 176 17.94 1.97 -10.77
C THR A 176 17.89 2.82 -12.05
N PHE A 177 16.70 3.19 -12.53
CA PHE A 177 16.51 3.98 -13.75
C PHE A 177 17.43 5.21 -13.85
N PRO A 178 17.51 6.11 -12.86
CA PRO A 178 18.35 7.29 -12.99
C PRO A 178 19.85 6.94 -13.03
N LEU A 179 20.29 5.88 -12.34
CA LEU A 179 21.69 5.42 -12.41
C LEU A 179 22.04 4.84 -13.77
N ILE A 180 21.12 4.10 -14.40
CA ILE A 180 21.30 3.55 -15.74
C ILE A 180 21.48 4.69 -16.75
N ILE A 181 20.69 5.76 -16.64
CA ILE A 181 20.83 6.95 -17.50
C ILE A 181 22.22 7.58 -17.32
N LEU A 182 22.70 7.71 -16.07
CA LEU A 182 24.04 8.25 -15.82
C LEU A 182 25.15 7.38 -16.41
N MET A 183 25.06 6.07 -16.25
CA MET A 183 26.03 5.12 -16.81
C MET A 183 26.10 5.21 -18.35
N ILE A 184 24.95 5.30 -19.01
CA ILE A 184 24.89 5.45 -20.48
C ILE A 184 25.54 6.77 -20.91
N ASN A 185 25.22 7.88 -20.24
CA ASN A 185 25.82 9.17 -20.58
C ASN A 185 27.33 9.24 -20.31
N TYR A 186 27.81 8.61 -19.24
CA TYR A 186 29.24 8.54 -18.93
C TYR A 186 30.01 7.77 -20.02
N ASN A 187 29.50 6.62 -20.45
CA ASN A 187 30.14 5.80 -21.50
C ASN A 187 30.16 6.49 -22.87
N ASN A 188 29.27 7.44 -23.13
CA ASN A 188 29.28 8.23 -24.38
C ASN A 188 30.27 9.42 -24.32
N CYS A 189 30.78 9.78 -23.13
CA CYS A 189 31.76 10.86 -22.96
C CYS A 189 33.22 10.38 -22.92
N VAL A 190 33.46 9.08 -22.67
CA VAL A 190 34.78 8.42 -22.75
C VAL A 190 35.01 7.89 -24.15
#